data_AF-A0A842R9F8-F1
#
_entry.id   AF-A0A842R9F8-F1
#
_cell.length_a   1.000
_cell.length_b   1.000
_cell.length_c   1.000
_cell.angle_alpha   90.00
_cell.angle_beta   90.00
_cell.angle_gamma   90.00
#
_symmetry.space_group_name_H-M   'P 1'
#
loop_
_entity.id
_entity.type
_entity.pdbx_description
1 polymer ?
#
loop_
_entity_poly.entity_id
_entity_poly.type
_entity_poly.pdbx_seq_one_letter_code
_entity_poly.pdbx_strand_id
1 'polypeptide(L)'
;MAEESPPLDIDGKSEIIIKHKIQQRWIEFAIFFFWLSVGILAIIFGALAITQSIFFRIALMVIGIFTIVLFFEGFLSKMRNQIVLNLEGIKTRLYFKWEFIPWEKVSSIEVEKRIRKKFRSTNNTIKPIGLEIHTQEENKSIIYPLRSFSDKEAEKVVAIIKEYFRLNCKDGEIFEKTFNSNEQERKLEEELDASIPPRVEEFEIEEE
;
A
#
# COMPACT_ATOMS: atom_id res chain seq x y z
N MET A 1 7.91 -0.26 -36.20
CA MET A 1 7.69 1.08 -35.64
C MET A 1 8.37 1.09 -34.29
N ALA A 2 9.51 1.78 -34.20
CA ALA A 2 10.26 1.89 -32.95
C ALA A 2 9.56 2.94 -32.08
N GLU A 3 9.12 2.55 -30.88
CA GLU A 3 8.70 3.51 -29.86
C GLU A 3 9.98 4.19 -29.34
N GLU A 4 10.10 5.49 -29.59
CA GLU A 4 11.14 6.34 -29.04
C GLU A 4 11.03 6.33 -27.51
N SER A 5 12.04 5.76 -26.86
CA SER A 5 12.30 5.98 -25.45
C SER A 5 12.43 7.49 -25.20
N PRO A 6 11.83 8.03 -24.13
CA PRO A 6 11.93 9.45 -23.84
C PRO A 6 13.39 9.87 -23.65
N PRO A 7 13.80 11.08 -24.07
CA PRO A 7 15.16 11.55 -23.91
C PRO A 7 15.49 11.63 -22.42
N LEU A 8 16.45 10.82 -21.99
CA LEU A 8 17.17 11.04 -20.75
C LEU A 8 18.03 12.29 -20.97
N ASP A 9 17.61 13.42 -20.38
CA ASP A 9 18.42 14.64 -20.35
C ASP A 9 19.74 14.34 -19.63
N ILE A 10 20.81 14.27 -20.43
CA ILE A 10 22.20 14.09 -20.02
C ILE A 10 22.73 15.46 -19.56
N ASP A 11 22.18 15.96 -18.46
CA ASP A 11 22.86 16.93 -17.62
C ASP A 11 22.87 16.30 -16.23
N GLY A 12 24.03 16.22 -15.58
CA GLY A 12 24.33 15.36 -14.42
C GLY A 12 23.58 15.68 -13.12
N LYS A 13 22.35 16.19 -13.21
CA LYS A 13 21.42 16.59 -12.15
C LYS A 13 19.95 16.32 -12.50
N SER A 14 19.65 15.45 -13.47
CA SER A 14 18.26 15.13 -13.82
C SER A 14 17.61 14.23 -12.78
N GLU A 15 17.14 14.84 -11.68
CA GLU A 15 16.31 14.17 -10.69
C GLU A 15 14.90 13.90 -11.25
N ILE A 16 14.56 12.63 -11.45
CA ILE A 16 13.19 12.25 -11.81
C ILE A 16 12.37 12.17 -10.52
N ILE A 17 11.49 13.14 -10.34
CA ILE A 17 10.62 13.22 -9.17
C ILE A 17 9.26 12.59 -9.48
N ILE A 18 9.00 11.44 -8.88
CA ILE A 18 7.73 10.74 -9.00
C ILE A 18 6.88 11.05 -7.78
N LYS A 19 5.85 11.89 -7.99
CA LYS A 19 4.86 12.26 -6.97
C LYS A 19 3.49 11.70 -7.32
N HIS A 20 2.73 11.38 -6.28
CA HIS A 20 1.31 11.08 -6.43
C HIS A 20 0.54 12.37 -6.79
N LYS A 21 -0.38 12.31 -7.75
CA LYS A 21 -1.25 13.45 -8.10
C LYS A 21 -2.25 13.72 -6.99
N ILE A 22 -2.10 14.88 -6.34
CA ILE A 22 -2.86 15.33 -5.16
C ILE A 22 -4.31 15.74 -5.45
N GLN A 23 -4.73 15.92 -6.71
CA GLN A 23 -5.96 16.63 -7.05
C GLN A 23 -7.29 15.99 -6.56
N GLN A 24 -7.36 14.68 -6.31
CA GLN A 24 -8.57 14.03 -5.73
C GLN A 24 -8.62 14.05 -4.20
N ARG A 25 -7.62 14.63 -3.51
CA ARG A 25 -7.46 14.48 -2.06
C ARG A 25 -8.20 15.51 -1.20
N TRP A 26 -8.62 16.66 -1.74
CA TRP A 26 -9.18 17.73 -0.89
C TRP A 26 -10.49 17.34 -0.20
N ILE A 27 -11.37 16.63 -0.89
CA ILE A 27 -12.62 16.10 -0.29
C ILE A 27 -12.29 15.04 0.76
N GLU A 28 -11.33 14.15 0.49
CA GLU A 28 -10.89 13.14 1.46
C GLU A 28 -10.27 13.80 2.70
N PHE A 29 -9.42 14.81 2.52
CA PHE A 29 -8.87 15.60 3.61
C PHE A 29 -9.97 16.33 4.39
N ALA A 30 -10.97 16.90 3.72
CA ALA A 30 -12.10 17.52 4.39
C ALA A 30 -12.88 16.52 5.26
N ILE A 31 -13.11 15.30 4.76
CA ILE A 31 -13.73 14.21 5.52
C ILE A 31 -12.84 13.84 6.72
N PHE A 32 -11.53 13.72 6.55
CA PHE A 32 -10.60 13.44 7.64
C PHE A 32 -10.59 14.56 8.71
N PHE A 33 -10.57 15.83 8.30
CA PHE A 33 -10.65 16.97 9.22
C PHE A 33 -11.98 17.03 9.95
N PHE A 34 -13.09 16.64 9.29
CA PHE A 34 -14.39 16.52 9.93
C PHE A 34 -14.34 15.44 11.03
N TRP A 35 -13.81 14.25 10.75
CA TRP A 35 -13.66 13.19 11.76
C TRP A 35 -12.75 13.60 12.93
N LEU A 36 -11.64 14.30 12.65
CA LEU A 36 -10.77 14.86 13.68
C LEU A 36 -11.55 15.83 14.58
N SER A 37 -12.34 16.73 13.98
CA SER A 37 -13.16 17.70 14.72
C SER A 37 -14.20 17.00 15.58
N VAL A 38 -14.88 15.96 15.06
CA VAL A 38 -15.82 15.14 15.83
C VAL A 38 -15.14 14.45 17.01
N GLY A 39 -13.96 13.86 16.80
CA GLY A 39 -13.19 13.22 17.87
C GLY A 39 -12.77 14.19 18.98
N ILE A 40 -12.29 15.39 18.61
CA ILE A 40 -11.93 16.45 19.56
C ILE A 40 -13.17 16.91 20.34
N LEU A 41 -14.29 17.17 19.66
CA LEU A 41 -15.54 17.59 20.30
C LEU A 41 -16.07 16.53 21.26
N ALA A 42 -15.97 15.25 20.93
CA ALA A 42 -16.37 14.14 21.81
C ALA A 42 -15.55 14.13 23.11
N ILE A 43 -14.24 14.35 23.02
CA ILE A 43 -13.36 14.45 24.20
C ILE A 43 -13.72 15.68 25.05
N ILE A 44 -13.86 16.85 24.43
CA ILE A 44 -14.19 18.10 25.13
C ILE A 44 -15.56 17.97 25.80
N PHE A 45 -16.56 17.44 25.11
CA PHE A 45 -17.89 17.25 25.66
C PHE A 45 -17.90 16.22 26.79
N GLY A 46 -17.19 15.08 26.64
CA GLY A 46 -17.00 14.13 27.73
C GLY A 46 -16.32 14.75 28.96
N ALA A 47 -15.35 15.64 28.74
CA ALA A 47 -14.68 16.37 29.83
C ALA A 47 -15.61 17.34 30.56
N LEU A 48 -16.40 18.11 29.80
CA LEU A 48 -17.23 19.21 30.31
C LEU A 48 -18.64 18.80 30.75
N ALA A 49 -19.12 17.60 30.39
CA ALA A 49 -20.45 17.11 30.75
C ALA A 49 -20.56 16.69 32.23
N ILE A 50 -20.34 17.63 33.15
CA ILE A 50 -20.34 17.43 34.61
C ILE A 50 -21.71 16.93 35.12
N THR A 51 -22.79 17.25 34.40
CA THR A 51 -24.17 16.82 34.73
C THR A 51 -24.47 15.38 34.33
N GLN A 52 -23.58 14.71 33.59
CA GLN A 52 -23.76 13.33 33.13
C GLN A 52 -22.99 12.35 34.02
N SER A 53 -23.33 11.05 33.90
CA SER A 53 -22.61 10.00 34.64
C SER A 53 -21.13 9.95 34.25
N ILE A 54 -20.29 9.58 35.23
CA ILE A 54 -18.84 9.41 35.01
C ILE A 54 -18.58 8.39 33.90
N PHE A 55 -19.37 7.31 33.84
CA PHE A 55 -19.29 6.30 32.79
C PHE A 55 -19.53 6.89 31.39
N PHE A 56 -20.55 7.72 31.22
CA PHE A 56 -20.85 8.35 29.93
C PHE A 56 -19.71 9.30 29.48
N ARG A 57 -19.16 10.07 30.42
CA ARG A 57 -18.03 10.97 30.18
C ARG A 57 -16.79 10.23 29.70
N ILE A 58 -16.43 9.14 30.38
CA ILE A 58 -15.28 8.30 30.01
C ILE A 58 -15.53 7.63 28.66
N ALA A 59 -16.73 7.08 28.42
CA ALA A 59 -17.06 6.44 27.15
C ALA A 59 -16.91 7.41 25.96
N LEU A 60 -17.41 8.64 26.09
CA LEU A 60 -17.24 9.70 25.08
C LEU A 60 -15.77 10.04 24.81
N MET A 61 -14.95 10.16 25.87
CA MET A 61 -13.52 10.39 25.71
C MET A 61 -12.83 9.25 24.98
N VAL A 62 -13.14 7.99 25.33
CA VAL A 62 -12.55 6.80 24.69
C VAL A 62 -12.93 6.74 23.22
N ILE A 63 -14.20 6.97 22.87
CA ILE A 63 -14.67 7.04 21.47
C ILE A 63 -13.95 8.16 20.71
N GLY A 64 -13.78 9.33 21.34
CA GLY A 64 -13.07 10.45 20.74
C GLY A 64 -11.59 10.13 20.48
N ILE A 65 -10.89 9.53 21.46
CA ILE A 65 -9.50 9.08 21.30
C ILE A 65 -9.39 8.05 20.18
N PHE A 66 -10.27 7.05 20.16
CA PHE A 66 -10.26 6.02 19.11
C PHE A 66 -10.46 6.63 17.72
N THR A 67 -11.37 7.60 17.60
CA THR A 67 -11.62 8.33 16.35
C THR A 67 -10.37 9.10 15.89
N ILE A 68 -9.65 9.72 16.83
CA ILE A 68 -8.40 10.44 16.54
C ILE A 68 -7.30 9.46 16.08
N VAL A 69 -7.19 8.28 16.70
CA VAL A 69 -6.23 7.25 16.28
C VAL A 69 -6.51 6.80 14.85
N LEU A 70 -7.77 6.49 14.52
CA LEU A 70 -8.16 6.14 13.15
C LEU A 70 -7.89 7.27 12.16
N PHE A 71 -8.10 8.52 12.57
CA PHE A 71 -7.71 9.68 11.76
C PHE A 71 -6.22 9.69 11.47
N PHE A 72 -5.35 9.51 12.48
CA PHE A 72 -3.90 9.51 12.26
C PHE A 72 -3.47 8.37 11.34
N GLU A 73 -4.02 7.17 11.51
CA GLU A 73 -3.73 6.03 10.64
C GLU A 73 -4.12 6.32 9.19
N GLY A 74 -5.33 6.84 8.96
CA GLY A 74 -5.81 7.23 7.64
C GLY A 74 -5.01 8.38 7.02
N PHE A 75 -4.70 9.41 7.82
CA PHE A 75 -3.92 10.58 7.40
C PHE A 75 -2.49 10.18 7.02
N LEU A 76 -1.81 9.39 7.85
CA LEU A 76 -0.48 8.86 7.57
C LEU A 76 -0.51 8.00 6.29
N SER A 77 -1.49 7.11 6.15
CA SER A 77 -1.67 6.30 4.93
C SER A 77 -1.84 7.14 3.67
N LYS A 78 -2.44 8.34 3.77
CA LYS A 78 -2.62 9.29 2.66
C LYS A 78 -1.40 10.20 2.42
N MET A 79 -0.60 10.50 3.43
CA MET A 79 0.65 11.28 3.33
C MET A 79 1.81 10.51 2.66
N ARG A 80 1.48 9.43 1.96
CA ARG A 80 2.43 8.43 1.52
C ARG A 80 3.19 8.79 0.24
N ASN A 81 4.48 8.53 0.37
CA ASN A 81 5.61 8.29 -0.51
C ASN A 81 5.73 9.08 -1.82
N GLN A 82 6.81 9.85 -1.86
CA GLN A 82 7.48 10.35 -3.06
C GLN A 82 8.74 9.51 -3.26
N ILE A 83 9.04 9.19 -4.52
CA ILE A 83 10.33 8.61 -4.89
C ILE A 83 11.03 9.58 -5.84
N VAL A 84 12.29 9.84 -5.57
CA VAL A 84 13.18 10.64 -6.41
C VAL A 84 14.28 9.71 -6.87
N LEU A 85 14.46 9.63 -8.19
CA LEU A 85 15.48 8.82 -8.82
C LEU A 85 16.56 9.76 -9.35
N ASN A 86 17.82 9.43 -9.06
CA ASN A 86 18.98 10.06 -9.65
C ASN A 86 19.99 8.97 -10.05
N LEU A 87 21.04 9.33 -10.77
CA LEU A 87 22.13 8.43 -11.16
C LEU A 87 22.90 7.89 -9.95
N GLU A 88 22.95 8.63 -8.84
CA GLU A 88 23.64 8.20 -7.62
C GLU A 88 22.84 7.16 -6.81
N GLY A 89 21.51 7.22 -6.87
CA GLY A 89 20.67 6.37 -6.03
C GLY A 89 19.18 6.69 -6.07
N ILE A 90 18.45 5.99 -5.21
CA ILE A 90 17.02 6.16 -4.98
C ILE A 90 16.84 6.92 -3.67
N LYS A 91 16.10 8.03 -3.72
CA LYS A 91 15.65 8.73 -2.52
C LYS A 91 14.16 8.50 -2.33
N THR A 92 13.79 7.77 -1.29
CA THR A 92 12.38 7.54 -0.94
C THR A 92 12.00 8.39 0.26
N ARG A 93 10.78 8.93 0.25
CA ARG A 93 10.19 9.59 1.41
C ARG A 93 9.19 8.67 2.05
N LEU A 94 9.46 8.15 3.25
CA LEU A 94 8.47 7.47 4.06
C LEU A 94 7.87 8.48 5.05
N TYR A 95 6.65 8.95 4.78
CA TYR A 95 5.98 10.00 5.57
C TYR A 95 6.80 11.30 5.67
N PHE A 96 7.48 11.54 6.81
CA PHE A 96 8.28 12.73 7.09
C PHE A 96 9.80 12.48 6.99
N LYS A 97 10.22 11.21 6.83
CA LYS A 97 11.64 10.85 6.76
C LYS A 97 12.05 10.61 5.31
N TRP A 98 13.19 11.18 4.93
CA TRP A 98 13.87 10.86 3.68
C TRP A 98 14.91 9.79 3.94
N GLU A 99 14.94 8.81 3.06
CA GLU A 99 15.93 7.74 3.04
C GLU A 99 16.57 7.72 1.65
N PHE A 100 17.90 7.68 1.62
CA PHE A 100 18.67 7.62 0.39
C PHE A 100 19.39 6.28 0.32
N ILE A 101 19.21 5.57 -0.78
CA ILE A 101 19.85 4.30 -1.06
C ILE A 101 20.71 4.47 -2.31
N PRO A 102 22.04 4.36 -2.21
CA PRO A 102 22.92 4.30 -3.38
C PRO A 102 22.59 3.06 -4.22
N TRP A 103 22.65 3.18 -5.55
CA TRP A 103 22.37 2.03 -6.44
C TRP A 103 23.27 0.83 -6.16
N GLU A 104 24.53 1.07 -5.83
CA GLU A 104 25.51 0.02 -5.47
C GLU A 104 25.05 -0.88 -4.31
N LYS A 105 24.17 -0.38 -3.44
CA LYS A 105 23.63 -1.12 -2.29
C LYS A 105 22.35 -1.89 -2.62
N VAL A 106 21.73 -1.65 -3.78
CA VAL A 106 20.51 -2.33 -4.19
C VAL A 106 20.86 -3.70 -4.76
N SER A 107 20.35 -4.76 -4.14
CA SER A 107 20.58 -6.14 -4.60
C SER A 107 19.54 -6.58 -5.62
N SER A 108 18.27 -6.30 -5.36
CA SER A 108 17.19 -6.70 -6.25
C SER A 108 15.98 -5.77 -6.14
N ILE A 109 15.14 -5.80 -7.17
CA ILE A 109 13.85 -5.10 -7.18
C ILE A 109 12.76 -6.11 -7.46
N GLU A 110 11.79 -6.20 -6.56
CA GLU A 110 10.61 -7.03 -6.72
C GLU A 110 9.40 -6.16 -7.05
N VAL A 111 8.68 -6.52 -8.10
CA VAL A 111 7.45 -5.85 -8.50
C VAL A 111 6.26 -6.72 -8.15
N GLU A 112 5.45 -6.27 -7.21
CA GLU A 112 4.18 -6.90 -6.88
C GLU A 112 3.09 -6.44 -7.86
N LYS A 113 2.48 -7.41 -8.55
CA LYS A 113 1.35 -7.21 -9.45
C LYS A 113 0.11 -7.90 -8.89
N ARG A 114 -1.07 -7.29 -9.08
CA ARG A 114 -2.36 -7.88 -8.71
C ARG A 114 -3.26 -8.00 -9.93
N ILE A 115 -3.88 -9.16 -10.08
CA ILE A 115 -4.92 -9.35 -11.08
C ILE A 115 -6.21 -8.69 -10.60
N ARG A 116 -6.75 -7.75 -11.38
CA ARG A 116 -8.08 -7.16 -11.16
C ARG A 116 -9.04 -7.62 -12.25
N LYS A 117 -10.17 -8.16 -11.82
CA LYS A 117 -11.36 -8.35 -12.67
C LYS A 117 -12.06 -7.00 -12.81
N LYS A 118 -12.26 -6.53 -14.05
CA LYS A 118 -13.10 -5.36 -14.30
C LYS A 118 -14.56 -5.75 -14.16
N PHE A 119 -15.31 -5.00 -13.36
CA PHE A 119 -16.76 -5.14 -13.31
C PHE A 119 -17.30 -4.85 -14.73
N ARG A 120 -17.93 -5.85 -15.37
CA ARG A 120 -18.44 -5.86 -16.76
C ARG A 120 -17.47 -6.18 -17.91
N SER A 121 -16.23 -6.60 -17.66
CA SER A 121 -15.34 -7.08 -18.72
C SER A 121 -14.74 -8.43 -18.34
N THR A 122 -14.74 -9.37 -19.28
CA THR A 122 -14.08 -10.67 -19.17
C THR A 122 -12.55 -10.57 -19.18
N ASN A 123 -12.00 -9.41 -19.50
CA ASN A 123 -10.55 -9.22 -19.53
C ASN A 123 -10.02 -8.90 -18.14
N ASN A 124 -9.18 -9.81 -17.64
CA ASN A 124 -8.34 -9.57 -16.47
C ASN A 124 -7.28 -8.53 -16.81
N THR A 125 -7.15 -7.52 -15.95
CA THR A 125 -6.08 -6.53 -16.05
C THR A 125 -5.09 -6.75 -14.92
N ILE A 126 -3.81 -6.81 -15.24
CA ILE A 126 -2.73 -6.97 -14.27
C ILE A 126 -2.24 -5.57 -13.91
N LYS A 127 -2.30 -5.21 -12.63
CA LYS A 127 -1.87 -3.89 -12.16
C LYS A 127 -0.70 -4.02 -11.18
N PRO A 128 0.41 -3.28 -11.37
CA PRO A 128 1.42 -3.14 -10.32
C PRO A 128 0.82 -2.48 -9.08
N ILE A 129 0.96 -3.12 -7.92
CA ILE A 129 0.44 -2.64 -6.64
C ILE A 129 1.54 -2.21 -5.68
N GLY A 130 2.75 -2.70 -5.85
CA GLY A 130 3.89 -2.43 -4.99
C GLY A 130 5.19 -2.66 -5.74
N LEU A 131 6.23 -1.98 -5.28
CA LEU A 131 7.60 -2.18 -5.70
C LEU A 131 8.45 -2.25 -4.44
N GLU A 132 9.16 -3.35 -4.26
CA GLU A 132 10.00 -3.61 -3.11
C GLU A 132 11.46 -3.57 -3.55
N ILE A 133 12.26 -2.74 -2.90
CA ILE A 133 13.68 -2.54 -3.19
C ILE A 133 14.45 -3.24 -2.08
N HIS A 134 15.14 -4.32 -2.44
CA HIS A 134 15.97 -5.09 -1.52
C HIS A 134 17.39 -4.53 -1.54
N THR A 135 17.97 -4.39 -0.35
CA THR A 135 19.33 -3.88 -0.18
C THR A 135 20.27 -4.99 0.32
N GLN A 136 21.56 -4.91 -0.03
CA GLN A 136 22.57 -5.88 0.40
C GLN A 136 22.86 -5.82 1.91
N GLU A 137 22.64 -4.64 2.50
CA GLU A 137 22.81 -4.40 3.94
C GLU A 137 21.46 -4.63 4.66
N GLU A 138 21.40 -5.66 5.51
CA GLU A 138 20.42 -5.81 6.61
C GLU A 138 19.00 -6.33 6.33
N ASN A 139 18.73 -7.17 5.30
CA ASN A 139 17.36 -7.65 5.02
C ASN A 139 16.31 -6.50 4.98
N LYS A 140 16.77 -5.27 4.72
CA LYS A 140 15.92 -4.09 4.70
C LYS A 140 15.35 -3.98 3.31
N SER A 141 14.04 -4.07 3.24
CA SER A 141 13.30 -3.83 2.02
C SER A 141 12.52 -2.52 2.14
N ILE A 142 12.65 -1.67 1.12
CA ILE A 142 11.80 -0.48 1.02
C ILE A 142 10.63 -0.80 0.11
N ILE A 143 9.44 -0.77 0.69
CA ILE A 143 8.19 -0.96 -0.04
C ILE A 143 7.72 0.41 -0.53
N TYR A 144 7.76 0.60 -1.84
CA TYR A 144 7.12 1.72 -2.54
C TYR A 144 5.75 1.29 -3.09
N PRO A 145 4.66 1.76 -2.47
CA PRO A 145 3.34 1.23 -2.77
C PRO A 145 2.66 1.98 -3.92
N LEU A 146 2.40 1.25 -5.01
CA LEU A 146 1.85 1.77 -6.27
C LEU A 146 0.31 1.75 -6.35
N ARG A 147 -0.37 1.19 -5.34
CA ARG A 147 -1.85 1.03 -5.31
C ARG A 147 -2.64 2.31 -5.64
N SER A 148 -2.10 3.47 -5.31
CA SER A 148 -2.74 4.77 -5.46
C SER A 148 -2.55 5.41 -6.84
N PHE A 149 -1.65 4.89 -7.69
CA PHE A 149 -1.46 5.37 -9.05
C PHE A 149 -2.52 4.79 -9.99
N SER A 150 -2.85 5.49 -11.09
CA SER A 150 -3.61 4.87 -12.17
C SER A 150 -2.80 3.73 -12.80
N ASP A 151 -3.46 2.80 -13.49
CA ASP A 151 -2.79 1.61 -14.03
C ASP A 151 -1.64 1.98 -14.98
N LYS A 152 -1.89 2.94 -15.89
CA LYS A 152 -0.87 3.49 -16.80
C LYS A 152 0.27 4.21 -16.06
N GLU A 153 -0.03 4.95 -14.99
CA GLU A 153 1.01 5.64 -14.22
C GLU A 153 1.86 4.65 -13.42
N ALA A 154 1.24 3.62 -12.82
CA ALA A 154 1.95 2.58 -12.09
C ALA A 154 2.93 1.81 -12.99
N GLU A 155 2.50 1.44 -14.21
CA GLU A 155 3.36 0.79 -15.21
C GLU A 155 4.53 1.68 -15.63
N LYS A 156 4.27 2.97 -15.90
CA LYS A 156 5.34 3.93 -16.24
C LYS A 156 6.36 4.08 -15.12
N VAL A 157 5.91 4.19 -13.88
CA VAL A 157 6.80 4.30 -12.71
C VAL A 157 7.68 3.06 -12.58
N VAL A 158 7.09 1.86 -12.71
CA VAL A 158 7.85 0.60 -12.68
C VAL A 158 8.86 0.53 -13.82
N ALA A 159 8.48 0.94 -15.03
CA ALA A 159 9.37 0.94 -16.20
C ALA A 159 10.60 1.83 -15.97
N ILE A 160 10.39 3.07 -15.50
CA ILE A 160 11.47 4.01 -15.21
C ILE A 160 12.42 3.46 -14.14
N ILE A 161 11.88 2.92 -13.04
CA ILE A 161 12.70 2.38 -11.96
C ILE A 161 13.55 1.19 -12.45
N LYS A 162 12.95 0.29 -13.24
CA LYS A 162 13.68 -0.84 -13.83
C LYS A 162 14.77 -0.39 -14.79
N GLU A 163 14.52 0.64 -15.58
CA GLU A 163 15.51 1.20 -16.50
C GLU A 163 16.70 1.78 -15.74
N TYR A 164 16.44 2.62 -14.72
CA TYR A 164 17.49 3.15 -13.85
C TYR A 164 18.27 2.05 -13.12
N PHE A 165 17.59 1.01 -12.64
CA PHE A 165 18.25 -0.12 -12.00
C PHE A 165 19.17 -0.86 -12.97
N ARG A 166 18.72 -1.16 -14.19
CA ARG A 166 19.55 -1.83 -15.21
C ARG A 166 20.77 -1.01 -15.63
N LEU A 167 20.65 0.31 -15.65
CA LEU A 167 21.75 1.21 -16.01
C LEU A 167 22.82 1.25 -14.91
N ASN A 168 22.42 1.17 -13.64
CA ASN A 168 23.32 1.40 -12.51
C ASN A 168 23.71 0.13 -11.73
N CYS A 169 22.97 -0.97 -11.87
CA CYS A 169 23.21 -2.25 -11.18
C CYS A 169 23.36 -3.39 -12.20
N LYS A 170 24.61 -3.80 -12.47
CA LYS A 170 24.89 -4.84 -13.48
C LYS A 170 24.57 -6.26 -13.02
N ASP A 171 24.69 -6.52 -11.72
CA ASP A 171 24.53 -7.84 -11.11
C ASP A 171 23.20 -8.00 -10.36
N GLY A 172 22.31 -7.01 -10.47
CA GLY A 172 21.07 -6.96 -9.72
C GLY A 172 19.93 -7.75 -10.40
N GLU A 173 19.11 -8.43 -9.60
CA GLU A 173 17.99 -9.24 -10.10
C GLU A 173 16.66 -8.46 -10.04
N ILE A 174 15.80 -8.66 -11.05
CA ILE A 174 14.45 -8.09 -11.10
C ILE A 174 13.45 -9.23 -10.99
N PHE A 175 12.67 -9.23 -9.91
CA PHE A 175 11.61 -10.20 -9.67
C PHE A 175 10.24 -9.62 -9.99
N GLU A 176 9.34 -10.47 -10.48
CA GLU A 176 7.94 -10.11 -10.66
C GLU A 176 7.05 -11.14 -9.96
N LYS A 177 6.29 -10.68 -8.96
CA LYS A 177 5.35 -11.52 -8.22
C LYS A 177 3.94 -11.13 -8.59
N THR A 178 3.18 -12.07 -9.16
CA THR A 178 1.79 -11.84 -9.53
C THR A 178 0.87 -12.50 -8.51
N PHE A 179 0.12 -11.69 -7.77
CA PHE A 179 -0.89 -12.17 -6.83
C PHE A 179 -2.22 -12.36 -7.55
N ASN A 180 -2.66 -13.62 -7.60
CA ASN A 180 -3.99 -14.02 -8.03
C ASN A 180 -4.87 -14.24 -6.78
N SER A 181 -5.82 -13.35 -6.51
CA SER A 181 -6.68 -13.47 -5.31
C SER A 181 -7.47 -14.78 -5.30
N ASN A 182 -7.82 -15.30 -6.49
CA ASN A 182 -8.54 -16.57 -6.63
C ASN A 182 -7.70 -17.79 -6.23
N GLU A 183 -6.38 -17.71 -6.19
CA GLU A 183 -5.51 -18.85 -5.87
C GLU A 183 -5.21 -18.94 -4.38
N GLN A 184 -5.21 -17.80 -3.68
CA GLN A 184 -5.14 -17.75 -2.22
C GLN A 184 -6.45 -18.20 -1.56
N GLU A 185 -7.61 -17.78 -2.10
CA GLU A 185 -8.91 -18.31 -1.65
C GLU A 185 -9.02 -19.82 -1.86
N ARG A 186 -8.56 -20.35 -3.01
CA ARG A 186 -8.58 -21.79 -3.29
C ARG A 186 -7.72 -22.61 -2.33
N LYS A 187 -6.52 -22.14 -2.00
CA LYS A 187 -5.64 -22.80 -1.02
C LYS A 187 -6.22 -22.74 0.39
N LEU A 188 -6.87 -21.63 0.74
CA LEU A 188 -7.53 -21.48 2.05
C LEU A 188 -8.77 -22.37 2.16
N GLU A 189 -9.55 -22.52 1.08
CA GLU A 189 -10.68 -23.45 0.99
C GLU A 189 -10.22 -24.92 1.04
N GLU A 190 -9.16 -25.30 0.34
CA GLU A 190 -8.59 -26.65 0.40
C GLU A 190 -8.02 -26.99 1.80
N GLU A 191 -7.39 -26.03 2.49
CA GLU A 191 -6.95 -26.19 3.88
C GLU A 191 -8.14 -26.28 4.85
N LEU A 192 -9.22 -25.50 4.63
CA LEU A 192 -10.43 -25.57 5.43
C LEU A 192 -11.13 -26.93 5.26
N ASP A 193 -11.32 -27.37 4.02
CA ASP A 193 -12.01 -28.63 3.69
C ASP A 193 -11.24 -29.85 4.22
N ALA A 194 -9.90 -29.82 4.18
CA ALA A 194 -9.06 -30.86 4.76
C ALA A 194 -9.14 -30.92 6.31
N SER A 195 -9.60 -29.85 6.95
CA SER A 195 -9.74 -29.74 8.41
C SER A 195 -11.15 -30.09 8.92
N ILE A 196 -12.12 -30.30 8.04
CA ILE A 196 -13.48 -30.73 8.42
C ILE A 196 -13.46 -32.26 8.62
N PRO A 197 -13.69 -32.76 9.85
CA PRO A 197 -13.78 -34.20 10.07
C PRO A 197 -14.97 -34.79 9.29
N PRO A 198 -14.88 -36.05 8.84
CA PRO A 198 -15.94 -36.68 8.07
C PRO A 198 -17.27 -36.64 8.84
N ARG A 199 -18.36 -36.31 8.14
CA ARG A 199 -19.70 -36.30 8.72
C ARG A 199 -20.01 -37.70 9.27
N VAL A 200 -20.36 -37.75 10.55
CA VAL A 200 -20.84 -38.97 11.20
C VAL A 200 -22.16 -39.35 10.54
N GLU A 201 -22.24 -40.55 9.97
CA GLU A 201 -23.49 -41.11 9.48
C GLU A 201 -24.48 -41.20 10.64
N GLU A 202 -25.64 -40.56 10.49
CA GLU A 202 -26.74 -40.66 11.46
C GLU A 202 -27.24 -42.10 11.44
N PHE A 203 -27.00 -42.84 12.53
CA PHE A 203 -27.57 -44.15 12.72
C PHE A 203 -29.08 -44.01 12.96
N GLU A 204 -29.90 -44.56 12.07
CA GLU A 204 -31.33 -44.77 12.30
C GLU A 204 -31.49 -45.70 13.51
N ILE A 205 -32.09 -45.17 14.58
CA ILE A 205 -32.52 -45.97 15.72
C ILE A 205 -33.92 -46.50 15.37
N GLU A 206 -34.02 -47.80 15.09
CA GLU A 206 -35.31 -48.49 15.04
C GLU A 206 -35.90 -48.52 16.45
N GLU A 207 -37.03 -47.83 16.64
CA GLU A 207 -37.84 -47.93 17.86
C GLU A 207 -38.69 -49.22 17.81
N GLU A 208 -38.48 -50.12 18.78
CA GLU A 208 -39.36 -51.26 19.10
C GLU A 208 -40.60 -50.83 19.92
#